data_AF-A0A703B010-F1
#
_entry.id   AF-A0A703B010-F1
#
_cell.length_a   1.000
_cell.length_b   1.000
_cell.length_c   1.000
_cell.angle_alpha   90.00
_cell.angle_beta   90.00
_cell.angle_gamma   90.00
#
_symmetry.space_group_name_H-M   'P 1'
#
loop_
_entity.id
_entity.type
_entity.pdbx_description
1 polymer ?
#
loop_
_entity_poly.entity_id
_entity_poly.type
_entity_poly.pdbx_seq_one_letter_code
_entity_poly.pdbx_strand_id
1 'polypeptide(L)'
;MNTEATHDQNEAQTTGVRLRNAREQLGLSQQAVAERLCLKVSTVRDIEEDKAPSDLASTFLRGYIRSYARLVHVPEEELLPGLEKQAPLRAAKVAPMQSFSLGKRRKKRDGWLMSFTWLVLFVVVGLTGAWWWQNHKAQQEEITTMADQSTAELNADKDSGQSVP
;
A
#
# COMPACT_ATOMS: atom_id res chain seq x y z
N MET A 1 -41.14 -39.18 14.54
CA MET A 1 -40.81 -37.83 14.05
C MET A 1 -39.56 -37.99 13.20
N ASN A 2 -39.68 -37.80 11.89
CA ASN A 2 -38.70 -38.20 10.90
C ASN A 2 -37.74 -37.04 10.59
N THR A 3 -36.64 -36.93 11.33
CA THR A 3 -35.66 -35.82 11.11
C THR A 3 -34.28 -36.30 10.69
N GLU A 4 -34.03 -37.62 10.62
CA GLU A 4 -32.68 -38.16 10.36
C GLU A 4 -32.35 -38.33 8.87
N ALA A 5 -33.34 -38.38 7.97
CA ALA A 5 -33.12 -38.70 6.55
C ALA A 5 -32.68 -37.51 5.67
N THR A 6 -32.77 -36.27 6.14
CA THR A 6 -32.45 -35.08 5.32
C THR A 6 -30.97 -34.69 5.40
N HIS A 7 -30.26 -35.12 6.44
CA HIS A 7 -28.86 -34.76 6.67
C HIS A 7 -27.92 -35.50 5.71
N ASP A 8 -28.14 -36.80 5.48
CA ASP A 8 -27.30 -37.66 4.64
C ASP A 8 -27.28 -37.27 3.14
N GLN A 9 -28.40 -36.78 2.58
CA GLN A 9 -28.43 -36.38 1.16
C GLN A 9 -27.70 -35.06 0.89
N ASN A 10 -27.45 -34.27 1.93
CA ASN A 10 -26.85 -32.94 1.82
C ASN A 10 -25.31 -33.01 1.75
N GLU A 11 -24.69 -34.10 2.23
CA GLU A 11 -23.23 -34.25 2.26
C GLU A 11 -22.60 -34.54 0.89
N ALA A 12 -23.36 -35.12 -0.05
CA ALA A 12 -22.89 -35.43 -1.41
C ALA A 12 -23.15 -34.32 -2.44
N GLN A 13 -23.87 -33.26 -2.07
CA GLN A 13 -24.24 -32.17 -2.97
C GLN A 13 -23.21 -31.04 -2.95
N THR A 14 -22.96 -30.44 -4.12
CA THR A 14 -22.07 -29.28 -4.23
C THR A 14 -22.64 -28.07 -3.49
N THR A 15 -21.76 -27.18 -3.05
CA THR A 15 -22.11 -25.98 -2.27
C THR A 15 -23.24 -25.17 -2.92
N GLY A 16 -23.18 -24.96 -4.26
CA GLY A 16 -24.20 -24.25 -5.01
C GLY A 16 -25.58 -24.92 -4.98
N VAL A 17 -25.62 -26.24 -5.13
CA VAL A 17 -26.87 -27.03 -5.07
C VAL A 17 -27.50 -26.97 -3.68
N ARG A 18 -26.67 -27.04 -2.63
CA ARG A 18 -27.15 -26.94 -1.24
C ARG A 18 -27.80 -25.59 -0.95
N LEU A 19 -27.16 -24.51 -1.37
CA LEU A 19 -27.70 -23.14 -1.24
C LEU A 19 -29.01 -22.98 -2.03
N ARG A 20 -29.05 -23.53 -3.25
CA ARG A 20 -30.26 -23.53 -4.08
C ARG A 20 -31.42 -24.25 -3.40
N ASN A 21 -31.17 -25.45 -2.88
CA ASN A 21 -32.19 -26.25 -2.19
C ASN A 21 -32.70 -25.53 -0.94
N ALA A 22 -31.83 -24.88 -0.18
CA ALA A 22 -32.23 -24.09 0.99
C ALA A 22 -33.02 -22.83 0.60
N ARG A 23 -32.65 -22.15 -0.50
CA ARG A 23 -33.43 -21.04 -1.06
C ARG A 23 -34.85 -21.49 -1.43
N GLU A 24 -34.96 -22.62 -2.13
CA GLU A 24 -36.25 -23.17 -2.58
C GLU A 24 -37.12 -23.62 -1.40
N GLN A 25 -36.53 -24.20 -0.34
CA GLN A 25 -37.22 -24.52 0.91
C GLN A 25 -37.80 -23.29 1.62
N LEU A 26 -37.15 -22.14 1.49
CA LEU A 26 -37.64 -20.86 2.03
C LEU A 26 -38.59 -20.12 1.08
N GLY A 27 -38.89 -20.68 -0.09
CA GLY A 27 -39.76 -20.06 -1.10
C GLY A 27 -39.19 -18.76 -1.70
N LEU A 28 -37.87 -18.55 -1.59
CA LEU A 28 -37.21 -17.34 -2.09
C LEU A 28 -36.88 -17.46 -3.58
N SER A 29 -37.10 -16.42 -4.36
CA SER A 29 -36.59 -16.34 -5.73
C SER A 29 -35.12 -15.93 -5.75
N GLN A 30 -34.40 -16.25 -6.83
CA GLN A 30 -33.02 -15.78 -7.01
C GLN A 30 -32.91 -14.25 -6.98
N GLN A 31 -33.95 -13.54 -7.44
CA GLN A 31 -34.02 -12.07 -7.40
C GLN A 31 -34.14 -11.56 -5.96
N ALA A 32 -35.00 -12.18 -5.13
CA ALA A 32 -35.14 -11.79 -3.74
C ALA A 32 -33.84 -11.99 -2.94
N VAL A 33 -33.10 -13.06 -3.25
CA VAL A 33 -31.76 -13.28 -2.68
C VAL A 33 -30.77 -12.21 -3.17
N ALA A 34 -30.75 -11.94 -4.48
CA ALA A 34 -29.88 -10.94 -5.08
C ALA A 34 -30.09 -9.55 -4.48
N GLU A 35 -31.35 -9.14 -4.29
CA GLU A 35 -31.72 -7.87 -3.67
C GLU A 35 -31.23 -7.78 -2.22
N ARG A 36 -31.47 -8.82 -1.40
CA ARG A 36 -31.06 -8.86 0.01
C ARG A 36 -29.54 -8.89 0.20
N LEU A 37 -28.82 -9.55 -0.70
CA LEU A 37 -27.36 -9.61 -0.67
C LEU A 37 -26.71 -8.42 -1.39
N CYS A 38 -27.50 -7.54 -2.02
CA CYS A 38 -27.03 -6.47 -2.91
C CYS A 38 -26.08 -6.99 -4.02
N LEU A 39 -26.39 -8.16 -4.57
CA LEU A 39 -25.64 -8.82 -5.65
C LEU A 39 -26.42 -8.78 -6.96
N LYS A 40 -25.72 -8.97 -8.08
CA LYS A 40 -26.37 -9.22 -9.37
C LYS A 40 -27.02 -10.60 -9.34
N VAL A 41 -28.20 -10.73 -9.94
CA VAL A 41 -28.90 -12.02 -10.08
C VAL A 41 -28.01 -13.05 -10.81
N SER A 42 -27.21 -12.61 -11.78
CA SER A 42 -26.22 -13.46 -12.44
C SER A 42 -25.21 -14.05 -11.47
N THR A 43 -24.71 -13.27 -10.51
CA THR A 43 -23.77 -13.75 -9.49
C THR A 43 -24.40 -14.78 -8.56
N VAL A 44 -25.67 -14.60 -8.18
CA VAL A 44 -26.41 -15.60 -7.39
C VAL A 44 -26.57 -16.89 -8.17
N ARG A 45 -26.93 -16.82 -9.45
CA ARG A 45 -27.00 -17.98 -10.34
C ARG A 45 -25.64 -18.67 -10.50
N ASP A 46 -24.58 -17.90 -10.73
CA ASP A 46 -23.22 -18.43 -10.89
C ASP A 46 -22.79 -19.18 -9.60
N ILE A 47 -23.13 -18.66 -8.42
CA ILE A 47 -22.92 -19.35 -7.12
C ILE A 47 -23.71 -20.66 -7.05
N GLU A 48 -25.00 -20.67 -7.42
CA GLU A 48 -25.85 -21.87 -7.43
C GLU A 48 -25.38 -22.94 -8.43
N GLU A 49 -24.74 -22.53 -9.53
CA GLU A 49 -24.17 -23.40 -10.56
C GLU A 49 -22.71 -23.81 -10.28
N ASP A 50 -22.16 -23.46 -9.11
CA ASP A 50 -20.74 -23.63 -8.74
C ASP A 50 -19.75 -23.04 -9.77
N LYS A 51 -20.19 -22.01 -10.50
CA LYS A 51 -19.38 -21.25 -11.45
C LYS A 51 -18.81 -20.03 -10.75
N ALA A 52 -17.49 -19.97 -10.63
CA ALA A 52 -16.83 -18.73 -10.22
C ALA A 52 -16.87 -17.74 -11.40
N PRO A 53 -17.47 -16.55 -11.26
CA PRO A 53 -17.37 -15.53 -12.30
C PRO A 53 -15.90 -15.20 -12.53
N SER A 54 -15.43 -15.28 -13.77
CA SER A 54 -14.02 -15.09 -14.13
C SER A 54 -13.47 -13.71 -13.77
N ASP A 55 -14.35 -12.73 -13.60
CA ASP A 55 -14.04 -11.35 -13.22
C ASP A 55 -14.02 -11.12 -11.69
N LEU A 56 -14.45 -12.12 -10.90
CA LEU A 56 -14.55 -11.98 -9.44
C LEU A 56 -13.38 -12.68 -8.75
N ALA A 57 -12.62 -11.93 -7.96
CA ALA A 57 -11.57 -12.52 -7.13
C ALA A 57 -12.19 -13.54 -6.14
N SER A 58 -11.57 -14.71 -6.04
CA SER A 58 -12.05 -15.87 -5.28
C SER A 58 -12.30 -15.59 -3.80
N THR A 59 -11.64 -14.57 -3.25
CA THR A 59 -11.84 -14.07 -1.88
C THR A 59 -13.22 -13.45 -1.67
N PHE A 60 -13.74 -12.68 -2.64
CA PHE A 60 -15.07 -12.08 -2.57
C PHE A 60 -16.17 -13.14 -2.76
N LEU A 61 -15.94 -14.09 -3.67
CA LEU A 61 -16.88 -15.21 -3.89
C LEU A 61 -17.14 -15.98 -2.59
N ARG A 62 -16.07 -16.27 -1.83
CA ARG A 62 -16.18 -16.92 -0.51
C ARG A 62 -17.02 -16.09 0.49
N GLY A 63 -16.87 -14.77 0.46
CA GLY A 63 -17.68 -13.86 1.27
C GLY A 63 -19.17 -13.90 0.89
N TYR A 64 -19.46 -13.95 -0.42
CA TYR A 64 -20.82 -14.01 -0.93
C TYR A 64 -21.50 -15.36 -0.62
N ILE A 65 -20.79 -16.47 -0.77
CA ILE A 65 -21.28 -17.82 -0.38
C ILE A 65 -21.63 -17.84 1.12
N ARG A 66 -20.76 -17.29 1.98
CA ARG A 66 -21.04 -17.20 3.42
C ARG A 66 -22.27 -16.34 3.71
N SER A 67 -22.37 -15.17 3.08
CA SER A 67 -23.53 -14.28 3.27
C SER A 67 -24.83 -14.92 2.77
N TYR A 68 -24.78 -15.69 1.68
CA TYR A 68 -25.93 -16.44 1.19
C TYR A 68 -26.31 -17.55 2.17
N ALA A 69 -25.37 -18.36 2.64
CA ALA A 69 -25.63 -19.40 3.65
C ALA A 69 -26.33 -18.85 4.89
N ARG A 70 -25.92 -17.67 5.39
CA ARG A 70 -26.59 -16.97 6.50
C ARG A 70 -28.03 -16.59 6.18
N LEU A 71 -28.28 -16.12 4.96
CA LEU A 71 -29.62 -15.72 4.52
C LEU A 71 -30.56 -16.93 4.42
N VAL A 72 -30.05 -18.10 4.05
CA VAL A 72 -30.85 -19.33 3.91
C VAL A 72 -30.77 -20.26 5.14
N HIS A 73 -30.19 -19.79 6.24
CA HIS A 73 -30.03 -20.56 7.49
C HIS A 73 -29.33 -21.92 7.31
N VAL A 74 -28.42 -22.03 6.33
CA VAL A 74 -27.59 -23.24 6.16
C VAL A 74 -26.38 -23.12 7.08
N PRO A 75 -26.12 -24.13 7.95
CA PRO A 75 -25.01 -24.07 8.89
C PRO A 75 -23.67 -23.93 8.14
N GLU A 76 -22.91 -22.87 8.47
CA GLU A 76 -21.60 -22.58 7.85
C GLU A 76 -20.60 -23.73 8.07
N GLU A 77 -20.77 -24.48 9.16
CA GLU A 77 -19.94 -25.62 9.58
C GLU A 77 -19.95 -26.78 8.59
N GLU A 78 -21.04 -26.97 7.83
CA GLU A 78 -21.14 -28.02 6.81
C GLU A 78 -20.67 -27.58 5.42
N LEU A 79 -20.55 -26.27 5.16
CA LEU A 79 -20.12 -25.73 3.86
C LEU A 79 -18.60 -25.56 3.77
N LEU A 80 -17.93 -25.41 4.93
CA LEU A 80 -16.48 -25.23 5.01
C LEU A 80 -15.67 -26.46 4.58
N PRO A 81 -16.01 -27.71 4.95
CA PRO A 81 -15.26 -28.89 4.50
C PRO A 81 -15.35 -29.10 2.98
N GLY A 82 -16.48 -28.72 2.36
CA GLY A 82 -16.68 -28.76 0.91
C GLY A 82 -15.90 -27.67 0.17
N LEU A 83 -15.85 -26.45 0.72
CA LEU A 83 -15.09 -25.34 0.15
C LEU A 83 -13.56 -25.54 0.29
N GLU A 84 -13.10 -26.13 1.40
CA GLU A 84 -11.70 -26.51 1.60
C GLU A 84 -11.28 -27.68 0.67
N LYS A 85 -12.18 -28.61 0.37
CA LYS A 85 -11.95 -29.68 -0.61
C LYS A 85 -12.11 -29.25 -2.08
N GLN A 86 -12.80 -28.15 -2.38
CA GLN A 86 -12.83 -27.52 -3.72
C GLN A 86 -11.65 -26.56 -3.96
N ALA A 87 -10.92 -26.17 -2.91
CA ALA A 87 -9.70 -25.38 -3.01
C ALA A 87 -8.52 -26.00 -3.81
N PRO A 88 -8.44 -27.32 -4.12
CA PRO A 88 -7.43 -27.83 -5.03
C PRO A 88 -7.76 -27.56 -6.51
N LEU A 89 -8.99 -27.16 -6.86
CA LEU A 89 -9.36 -26.89 -8.25
C LEU A 89 -8.90 -25.49 -8.64
N ARG A 90 -7.61 -25.47 -9.03
CA ARG A 90 -6.81 -24.34 -9.46
C ARG A 90 -6.07 -23.63 -8.33
N ALA A 91 -5.11 -24.38 -7.78
CA ALA A 91 -3.73 -23.88 -7.70
C ALA A 91 -3.27 -23.40 -9.09
N ALA A 92 -3.87 -22.32 -9.59
CA ALA A 92 -3.39 -21.58 -10.73
C ALA A 92 -2.14 -20.84 -10.27
N LYS A 93 -1.03 -21.58 -10.12
CA LYS A 93 0.37 -21.12 -10.06
C LYS A 93 0.47 -19.62 -9.74
N VAL A 94 0.03 -19.22 -8.56
CA VAL A 94 0.16 -17.84 -8.13
C VAL A 94 1.56 -17.78 -7.54
N ALA A 95 2.43 -17.05 -8.23
CA ALA A 95 3.72 -16.64 -7.72
C ALA A 95 3.60 -16.24 -6.24
N PRO A 96 4.63 -16.50 -5.41
CA PRO A 96 4.55 -16.35 -3.96
C PRO A 96 3.90 -15.02 -3.60
N MET A 97 2.74 -15.13 -2.96
CA MET A 97 1.84 -14.03 -2.63
C MET A 97 2.63 -13.05 -1.76
N GLN A 98 3.08 -11.95 -2.36
CA GLN A 98 3.57 -10.82 -1.59
C GLN A 98 2.41 -10.38 -0.71
N SER A 99 2.63 -10.47 0.60
CA SER A 99 1.66 -10.11 1.62
C SER A 99 1.07 -8.74 1.29
N PHE A 100 -0.22 -8.73 0.94
CA PHE A 100 -1.02 -7.52 0.95
C PHE A 100 -1.18 -7.10 2.41
N SER A 101 -0.12 -6.47 2.94
CA SER A 101 -0.28 -5.48 4.00
C SER A 101 -1.32 -4.50 3.49
N LEU A 102 -2.44 -4.40 4.21
CA LEU A 102 -3.41 -3.31 4.13
C LEU A 102 -2.73 -1.99 4.61
N GLY A 103 -1.61 -1.66 3.99
CA GLY A 103 -0.82 -0.46 4.21
C GLY A 103 -1.32 0.62 3.28
N LYS A 104 -2.30 1.38 3.76
CA LYS A 104 -2.47 2.81 3.50
C LYS A 104 -1.90 3.26 2.13
N ARG A 105 -2.74 3.23 1.10
CA ARG A 105 -2.59 4.17 -0.03
C ARG A 105 -2.66 5.58 0.53
N ARG A 106 -1.51 6.16 0.90
CA ARG A 106 -1.35 7.61 0.99
C ARG A 106 0.01 8.02 0.43
N LYS A 107 -0.09 8.81 -0.64
CA LYS A 107 0.80 9.91 -1.02
C LYS A 107 2.13 9.57 -1.70
N LYS A 108 2.06 8.97 -2.89
CA LYS A 108 3.05 9.23 -3.96
C LYS A 108 2.82 10.63 -4.56
N ARG A 109 3.10 11.68 -3.79
CA ARG A 109 3.30 13.05 -4.33
C ARG A 109 4.00 14.02 -3.39
N ASP A 110 4.29 13.62 -2.15
CA ASP A 110 5.04 14.46 -1.20
C ASP A 110 6.56 14.39 -1.40
N GLY A 111 7.07 13.30 -1.98
CA GLY A 111 8.51 13.12 -2.22
C GLY A 111 9.10 14.07 -3.26
N TRP A 112 8.31 14.53 -4.24
CA TRP A 112 8.82 15.46 -5.27
C TRP A 112 9.00 16.87 -4.72
N LEU A 113 8.03 17.35 -3.93
CA LEU A 113 8.14 18.65 -3.24
C LEU A 113 9.25 18.62 -2.18
N MET A 114 9.40 17.50 -1.44
CA MET A 114 10.50 17.34 -0.48
C MET A 114 11.88 17.35 -1.17
N SER A 115 12.01 16.72 -2.35
CA SER A 115 13.22 16.75 -3.17
C SER A 115 13.53 18.18 -3.65
N PHE A 116 12.52 18.92 -4.08
CA PHE A 116 12.67 20.32 -4.44
C PHE A 116 13.13 21.18 -3.27
N THR A 117 12.53 21.01 -2.09
CA THR A 117 12.95 21.70 -0.85
C THR A 117 14.41 21.38 -0.50
N TRP A 118 14.84 20.13 -0.65
CA TRP A 118 16.22 19.73 -0.37
C TRP A 118 17.21 20.30 -1.39
N LEU A 119 16.84 20.32 -2.68
CA LEU A 119 17.64 20.94 -3.75
C LEU A 119 17.86 22.43 -3.47
N VAL A 120 16.78 23.17 -3.17
CA VAL A 120 16.87 24.60 -2.85
C VAL A 120 17.74 24.83 -1.62
N LEU A 121 17.57 24.03 -0.56
CA LEU A 121 18.42 24.12 0.63
C LEU A 121 19.90 23.91 0.29
N PHE A 122 20.23 22.90 -0.52
CA PHE A 122 21.60 22.62 -0.92
C PHE A 122 22.22 23.75 -1.74
N VAL A 123 21.44 24.36 -2.63
CA VAL A 123 21.87 25.53 -3.42
C VAL A 123 22.15 26.73 -2.51
N VAL A 124 21.26 27.01 -1.55
CA VAL A 124 21.45 28.11 -0.59
C VAL A 124 22.71 27.88 0.25
N VAL A 125 22.86 26.68 0.84
CA VAL A 125 24.06 26.34 1.63
C VAL A 125 25.32 26.40 0.78
N GLY A 126 25.28 25.94 -0.47
CA GLY A 126 26.39 26.03 -1.41
C GLY A 126 26.79 27.47 -1.72
N LEU A 127 25.82 28.34 -2.00
CA LEU A 127 26.06 29.76 -2.25
C LEU A 127 26.55 30.48 -0.98
N THR A 128 25.98 30.20 0.19
CA THR A 128 26.44 30.75 1.47
C THR A 128 27.85 30.29 1.80
N GLY A 129 28.19 29.02 1.55
CA GLY A 129 29.53 28.48 1.74
C GLY A 129 30.56 29.05 0.76
N ALA A 130 30.21 29.19 -0.51
CA ALA A 130 31.07 29.82 -1.52
C ALA A 130 31.29 31.31 -1.20
N TRP A 131 30.24 32.02 -0.79
CA TRP A 131 30.34 33.40 -0.34
C TRP A 131 31.18 33.53 0.92
N TRP A 132 31.03 32.62 1.90
CA TRP A 132 31.85 32.59 3.10
C TRP A 132 33.33 32.34 2.77
N TRP A 133 33.63 31.41 1.86
CA TRP A 133 34.99 31.13 1.41
C TRP A 133 35.62 32.32 0.67
N GLN A 134 34.83 32.98 -0.19
CA GLN A 134 35.29 34.15 -0.93
C GLN A 134 35.45 35.37 -0.02
N ASN A 135 34.55 35.57 0.94
CA ASN A 135 34.63 36.61 1.96
C ASN A 135 35.84 36.39 2.87
N HIS A 136 36.14 35.13 3.23
CA HIS A 136 37.38 34.81 3.96
C HIS A 136 38.64 35.11 3.14
N LYS A 137 38.63 34.87 1.82
CA LYS A 137 39.76 35.27 0.95
C LYS A 137 39.90 36.78 0.82
N ALA A 138 38.79 37.51 0.63
CA ALA A 138 38.80 38.96 0.52
C ALA A 138 39.29 39.64 1.82
N GLN A 139 38.91 39.09 2.98
CA GLN A 139 39.41 39.56 4.28
C GLN A 139 40.90 39.23 4.48
N GLN A 140 41.42 38.13 3.92
CA GLN A 140 42.86 37.86 4.00
C GLN A 140 43.68 38.80 3.13
N GLU A 141 43.21 39.19 1.94
CA GLU A 141 43.95 40.14 1.09
C GLU A 141 44.09 41.51 1.79
N GLU A 142 43.02 42.06 2.38
CA GLU A 142 43.12 43.34 3.11
C GLU A 142 44.04 43.26 4.34
N ILE A 143 43.97 42.18 5.12
CA ILE A 143 44.83 42.01 6.30
C ILE A 143 46.30 41.85 5.89
N THR A 144 46.59 41.12 4.80
CA THR A 144 47.97 40.98 4.29
C THR A 144 48.52 42.29 3.74
N THR A 145 47.72 43.07 3.01
CA THR A 145 48.15 44.41 2.55
C THR A 145 48.42 45.36 3.71
N MET A 146 47.60 45.36 4.77
CA MET A 146 47.87 46.19 5.94
C MET A 146 49.08 45.71 6.75
N ALA A 147 49.31 44.40 6.83
CA ALA A 147 50.50 43.85 7.46
C ALA A 147 51.77 44.23 6.68
N ASP A 148 51.73 44.21 5.34
CA ASP A 148 52.87 44.56 4.48
C ASP A 148 53.16 46.07 4.48
N GLN A 149 52.14 46.91 4.57
CA GLN A 149 52.32 48.35 4.75
C GLN A 149 52.93 48.67 6.12
N SER A 150 52.48 48.00 7.18
CA SER A 150 53.01 48.22 8.52
C SER A 150 54.47 47.76 8.64
N THR A 151 54.85 46.64 8.01
CA THR A 151 56.26 46.20 7.94
C THR A 151 57.10 47.11 7.05
N ALA A 152 56.57 47.61 5.94
CA ALA A 152 57.27 48.57 5.09
C ALA A 152 57.54 49.90 5.81
N GLU A 153 56.56 50.45 6.53
CA GLU A 153 56.75 51.66 7.35
C GLU A 153 57.70 51.42 8.54
N LEU A 154 57.59 50.27 9.23
CA LEU A 154 58.52 49.90 10.31
C LEU A 154 59.96 49.75 9.81
N ASN A 155 60.17 49.20 8.62
CA ASN A 155 61.52 49.08 8.05
C ASN A 155 62.05 50.44 7.54
N ALA A 156 61.20 51.31 7.01
CA ALA A 156 61.58 52.67 6.61
C ALA A 156 61.95 53.54 7.83
N ASP A 157 61.21 53.43 8.94
CA ASP A 157 61.51 54.11 10.21
C ASP A 157 62.81 53.58 10.84
N LYS A 158 63.07 52.28 10.72
CA LYS A 158 64.30 51.64 11.22
C LYS A 158 65.55 52.00 10.41
N ASP A 159 65.42 52.20 9.10
CA ASP A 159 66.51 52.65 8.22
C ASP A 159 66.81 54.14 8.42
N SER A 160 65.78 54.95 8.70
CA SER A 160 65.95 56.38 9.01
C SER A 160 66.39 56.67 10.46
N GLY A 161 66.17 55.74 11.39
CA GLY A 161 66.61 55.85 12.79
C GLY A 161 68.06 55.44 13.07
N GLN A 162 68.78 54.87 12.09
CA GLN A 162 70.14 54.32 12.31
C GLN A 162 71.23 55.05 11.51
N SER A 163 71.07 56.35 11.27
CA SER A 163 72.10 57.18 10.62
C SER A 163 72.41 58.47 11.39
N VAL A 164 73.05 58.37 12.56
CA VAL A 164 73.92 59.45 13.09
C VAL A 164 74.96 58.88 14.08
N PRO A 165 76.16 59.49 14.12
CA PRO A 165 77.46 58.94 13.74
C PRO A 165 78.14 57.96 14.73
#